data_AF-A0AB33C9F5-F1
#
_entry.id   AF-A0AB33C9F5-F1
#
_cell.length_a   1.000
_cell.length_b   1.000
_cell.length_c   1.000
_cell.angle_alpha   90.00
_cell.angle_beta   90.00
_cell.angle_gamma   90.00
#
_symmetry.space_group_name_H-M   'P 1'
#
loop_
_entity.id
_entity.type
_entity.pdbx_description
1 polymer ?
#
loop_
_entity_poly.entity_id
_entity_poly.type
_entity_poly.pdbx_seq_one_letter_code
_entity_poly.pdbx_strand_id
1 'polypeptide(L)' 'MIYVELSDGRIIGFPGDRFRILKQATNEQLAAVKVEVNGYALRWEELDEDITVPGIVAGHFQLPPF' A
#
# COMPACT_ATOMS: atom_id res chain seq x y z
N MET A 1 -7.07 2.10 -6.62
CA MET A 1 -7.25 1.03 -5.61
C MET A 1 -6.04 0.14 -5.67
N ILE A 2 -5.50 -0.26 -4.52
CA ILE A 2 -4.40 -1.21 -4.40
C ILE A 2 -4.94 -2.42 -3.64
N TYR A 3 -4.57 -3.62 -4.08
CA TYR A 3 -5.03 -4.87 -3.48
C TYR A 3 -3.83 -5.67 -2.98
N VAL A 4 -3.97 -6.23 -1.79
CA VAL A 4 -2.98 -7.12 -1.17
C VAL A 4 -3.64 -8.46 -0.93
N GLU A 5 -3.05 -9.52 -1.48
CA GLU A 5 -3.41 -10.90 -1.18
C GLU A 5 -2.55 -11.39 -0.02
N LEU A 6 -3.18 -11.80 1.07
CA LEU A 6 -2.53 -12.40 2.22
C LEU A 6 -2.32 -13.89 1.99
N SER A 7 -1.32 -14.47 2.65
CA SER A 7 -1.00 -15.89 2.55
C SER A 7 -2.11 -16.84 3.05
N ASP A 8 -3.08 -16.32 3.81
CA ASP A 8 -4.29 -17.04 4.22
C ASP A 8 -5.45 -16.94 3.21
N GLY A 9 -5.20 -16.36 2.03
CA GLY A 9 -6.16 -16.24 0.93
C GLY A 9 -7.10 -15.03 1.02
N ARG A 10 -6.99 -14.19 2.05
CA ARG A 10 -7.76 -12.95 2.13
C ARG A 10 -7.21 -11.89 1.16
N ILE A 11 -8.10 -11.17 0.50
CA ILE A 11 -7.76 -10.01 -0.33
C ILE A 11 -8.22 -8.75 0.39
N ILE A 12 -7.29 -7.82 0.60
CA ILE A 12 -7.57 -6.52 1.23
C ILE A 12 -7.33 -5.43 0.19
N GLY A 13 -8.38 -4.66 -0.10
CA GLY A 13 -8.31 -3.48 -0.95
C GLY A 13 -8.20 -2.21 -0.12
N PHE A 14 -7.33 -1.29 -0.52
CA PHE A 14 -7.28 0.05 0.06
C PHE A 14 -7.09 1.11 -1.03
N PRO A 15 -7.57 2.34 -0.80
CA PRO A 15 -7.35 3.44 -1.71
C PRO A 15 -5.95 4.05 -1.46
N GLY A 16 -5.08 4.01 -2.48
CA GLY A 16 -3.72 4.56 -2.39
C GLY A 16 -3.68 6.07 -2.12
N ASP A 17 -4.72 6.80 -2.52
CA ASP A 17 -4.85 8.24 -2.28
C ASP A 17 -4.98 8.64 -0.80
N ARG A 18 -5.11 7.66 0.12
CA ARG A 18 -5.05 7.87 1.56
C ARG A 18 -3.62 7.98 2.12
N PHE A 19 -2.62 7.88 1.26
CA PHE A 19 -1.21 8.15 1.55
C PHE A 19 -0.74 9.34 0.73
N ARG A 20 -0.02 10.28 1.35
CA ARG A 20 0.30 11.57 0.70
C ARG A 20 1.14 11.42 -0.57
N ILE A 21 2.07 10.47 -0.56
CA ILE A 21 2.97 10.18 -1.69
C ILE A 21 2.23 9.39 -2.76
N LEU A 22 1.56 8.29 -2.40
CA LEU A 22 0.79 7.48 -3.36
C LEU A 22 -0.37 8.26 -4.03
N LYS A 23 -0.94 9.26 -3.34
CA LYS A 23 -1.95 10.16 -3.92
C LYS A 23 -1.45 10.93 -5.13
N GLN A 24 -0.15 11.19 -5.22
CA GLN A 24 0.47 11.96 -6.31
C GLN A 24 1.16 11.05 -7.34
N ALA A 25 1.21 9.75 -7.08
CA ALA A 25 1.88 8.78 -7.94
C ALA A 25 1.06 8.47 -9.19
N THR A 26 1.75 8.22 -10.30
CA THR A 26 1.11 7.71 -11.52
C THR A 26 0.76 6.21 -11.37
N ASN A 27 -0.08 5.70 -12.26
CA ASN A 27 -0.43 4.27 -12.24
C ASN A 27 0.80 3.38 -12.46
N GLU A 28 1.75 3.83 -13.27
CA GLU A 28 3.01 3.11 -13.55
C GLU A 28 3.87 3.03 -12.29
N GLN A 29 3.97 4.14 -11.54
CA GLN A 29 4.69 4.17 -10.26
C GLN A 29 3.99 3.28 -9.23
N LEU A 30 2.66 3.33 -9.14
CA LEU A 30 1.90 2.48 -8.22
C LEU A 30 2.04 0.99 -8.55
N ALA A 31 2.15 0.63 -9.84
CA ALA A 31 2.33 -0.74 -10.30
C ALA A 31 3.74 -1.31 -9.99
N ALA A 32 4.73 -0.45 -9.74
CA ALA A 32 6.10 -0.84 -9.41
C ALA A 32 6.28 -1.29 -7.94
N VAL A 33 5.19 -1.59 -7.23
CA VAL A 33 5.20 -2.07 -5.84
C VAL A 33 5.95 -3.40 -5.71
N LYS A 34 6.74 -3.53 -4.65
CA LYS A 34 7.38 -4.79 -4.25
C LYS A 34 6.96 -5.18 -2.84
N VAL A 35 6.88 -6.48 -2.59
CA VAL A 35 6.67 -7.01 -1.24
C VAL A 35 8.03 -7.20 -0.57
N GLU A 36 8.21 -6.60 0.59
CA GLU A 36 9.45 -6.67 1.36
C GLU A 36 9.21 -7.16 2.79
N VAL A 37 10.30 -7.32 3.56
CA VAL A 37 10.27 -7.70 4.98
C VAL A 37 9.47 -8.98 5.19
N ASN A 38 9.69 -9.99 4.34
CA ASN A 38 8.98 -11.27 4.38
C ASN A 38 7.44 -11.13 4.38
N GLY A 39 6.89 -10.16 3.63
CA GLY A 39 5.46 -9.96 3.51
C GLY A 39 4.85 -8.95 4.48
N TYR A 40 5.67 -8.28 5.30
CA TYR A 40 5.17 -7.31 6.28
C TYR A 40 5.06 -5.89 5.71
N ALA A 41 5.67 -5.60 4.57
CA ALA A 41 5.66 -4.27 3.97
C ALA A 41 5.50 -4.30 2.44
N LEU A 42 4.86 -3.26 1.93
CA LEU A 42 4.86 -2.86 0.53
C LEU A 42 5.87 -1.73 0.35
N ARG A 43 6.75 -1.83 -0.64
CA ARG A 43 7.77 -0.83 -0.95
C ARG A 43 7.57 -0.31 -2.37
N TRP A 44 7.54 1.01 -2.49
CA TRP A 44 7.68 1.72 -3.77
C TRP A 44 9.03 2.39 -3.79
N GLU A 45 10.00 1.75 -4.45
CA GLU A 45 11.40 2.19 -4.48
C GLU A 45 11.57 3.58 -5.09
N GLU A 46 10.90 3.85 -6.22
CA GLU A 46 10.95 5.16 -6.89
C GLU A 46 10.31 6.29 -6.07
N LEU A 47 9.27 5.96 -5.31
CA LEU A 47 8.52 6.92 -4.49
C LEU A 47 9.14 7.14 -3.11
N ASP A 48 10.14 6.32 -2.75
CA ASP A 48 10.70 6.20 -1.41
C ASP A 48 9.64 6.03 -0.31
N GLU A 49 8.56 5.29 -0.61
CA GLU A 49 7.46 5.04 0.33
C GLU A 49 7.42 3.57 0.73
N ASP A 50 7.28 3.33 2.04
CA ASP A 50 6.97 2.03 2.62
C ASP A 50 5.62 2.06 3.36
N ILE A 51 4.83 1.01 3.17
CA ILE A 51 3.55 0.84 3.84
C ILE A 51 3.48 -0.55 4.46
N THR A 52 3.19 -0.61 5.75
CA THR A 52 3.09 -1.89 6.45
C THR A 52 1.76 -2.60 6.17
N VAL A 53 1.82 -3.90 5.92
CA VAL A 53 0.64 -4.76 5.73
C VAL A 53 -0.24 -4.77 6.99
N PRO A 54 0.29 -4.91 8.23
CA PRO A 54 -0.51 -4.75 9.44
C PRO A 54 -1.21 -3.40 9.56
N GLY A 55 -0.56 -2.30 9.14
CA GLY A 55 -1.16 -0.97 9.14
C GLY A 55 -2.37 -0.89 8.21
N ILE A 56 -2.26 -1.45 7.00
CA ILE A 56 -3.38 -1.55 6.04
C ILE A 56 -4.53 -2.37 6.64
N VAL A 57 -4.24 -3.54 7.22
CA VAL A 57 -5.24 -4.43 7.83
C VAL A 57 -5.98 -3.74 8.99
N ALA A 58 -5.26 -2.95 9.79
CA ALA A 58 -5.83 -2.19 10.91
C ALA A 58 -6.56 -0.90 10.47
N GLY A 59 -6.51 -0.54 9.19
CA GLY A 59 -7.10 0.70 8.69
C GLY A 59 -6.32 1.95 9.10
N HIS A 60 -5.03 1.83 9.40
CA HIS A 60 -4.15 2.94 9.75
C HIS A 60 -3.66 3.62 8.47
N PHE A 61 -4.32 4.71 8.10
CA PHE A 61 -3.94 5.51 6.94
C PHE A 61 -3.62 6.95 7.34
N GLN A 62 -2.74 7.60 6.56
CA GLN A 62 -2.26 8.95 6.85
C GLN A 62 -3.35 10.02 6.68
N LEU A 63 -4.29 9.79 5.77
CA LEU A 63 -5.36 10.72 5.45
C LEU A 63 -6.74 10.15 5.86
N PRO A 64 -7.66 11.02 6.31
CA PRO A 64 -9.02 10.61 6.65
C PRO A 64 -9.76 10.11 5.39
N PRO A 65 -10.80 9.27 5.55
CA PRO A 65 -11.75 9.05 4.47
C PRO A 65 -12.41 10.38 4.08
N PHE A 66 -12.70 10.54 2.80
CA PHE A 66 -13.41 11.71 2.25
C PHE A 66 -14.81 11.83 2.84
#